data_AF-A0A952TVH2-F1
#
_entry.id   AF-A0A952TVH2-F1
#
_cell.length_a   1.000
_cell.length_b   1.000
_cell.length_c   1.000
_cell.angle_alpha   90.00
_cell.angle_beta   90.00
_cell.angle_gamma   90.00
#
_symmetry.space_group_name_H-M   'P 1'
#
loop_
_entity.id
_entity.type
_entity.pdbx_description
1 polymer ?
#
loop_
_entity_poly.entity_id
_entity_poly.type
_entity_poly.pdbx_seq_one_letter_code
_entity_poly.pdbx_strand_id
1 'polypeptide(L)'
;MRYKILIIAMFASLMMMNANILQAQNNQIKILKPKVFAMDLIFANQLLNTIELRGSEVDALIEVKNVLKPYVEQIQKENIALNNPVSFDIPAAIASNLLQFMERGKITGADVEKYKRFVDAVILSAKENEGK
;
A
#
# COMPACT_ATOMS: atom_id res chain seq x y z
N MET A 1 51.86 -28.87 10.39
CA MET A 1 50.96 -29.11 9.24
C MET A 1 49.47 -29.03 9.61
N ARG A 2 49.04 -29.44 10.81
CA ARG A 2 47.62 -29.47 11.24
C ARG A 2 46.94 -28.09 11.41
N TYR A 3 47.68 -27.06 11.82
CA TYR A 3 47.12 -25.70 11.99
C TYR A 3 46.80 -24.98 10.67
N LYS A 4 47.50 -25.32 9.58
CA LYS A 4 47.25 -24.74 8.25
C LYS A 4 45.91 -25.19 7.67
N ILE A 5 45.47 -26.42 7.97
CA ILE A 5 44.17 -26.96 7.55
C ILE A 5 43.02 -26.27 8.29
N LEU A 6 43.20 -25.95 9.58
CA LEU A 6 42.20 -25.23 10.38
C LEU A 6 41.99 -23.79 9.91
N ILE A 7 43.05 -23.08 9.51
CA ILE A 7 42.96 -21.70 9.02
C ILE A 7 42.24 -21.64 7.65
N ILE A 8 42.49 -22.62 6.78
CA ILE A 8 41.82 -22.70 5.46
C ILE A 8 40.32 -23.01 5.62
N ALA A 9 39.95 -23.89 6.57
CA ALA A 9 38.55 -24.21 6.84
C ALA A 9 37.76 -23.03 7.44
N MET A 10 38.41 -22.19 8.26
CA MET A 10 37.79 -21.01 8.86
C MET A 10 37.57 -19.86 7.85
N PHE A 11 38.42 -19.76 6.82
CA PHE A 11 38.22 -18.79 5.74
C PHE A 11 37.12 -19.21 4.75
N ALA A 12 36.95 -20.51 4.53
CA ALA A 12 35.91 -21.04 3.64
C ALA A 12 34.49 -20.82 4.19
N SER A 13 34.30 -20.87 5.53
CA SER A 13 32.99 -20.65 6.15
C SER A 13 32.55 -19.17 6.19
N LEU A 14 33.50 -18.23 6.21
CA LEU A 14 33.21 -16.78 6.15
C LEU A 14 32.72 -16.32 4.77
N MET A 15 33.12 -17.00 3.69
CA MET A 15 32.70 -16.68 2.31
C MET A 15 31.27 -17.14 2.00
N MET A 16 30.75 -18.17 2.69
CA MET A 16 29.39 -18.69 2.46
C MET A 16 28.30 -17.86 3.14
N MET A 17 28.64 -16.99 4.09
CA MET A 17 27.68 -16.15 4.80
C MET A 17 27.14 -14.98 3.96
N ASN A 18 27.88 -14.56 2.92
CA ASN A 18 27.49 -13.43 2.06
C ASN A 18 26.55 -13.81 0.90
N ALA A 19 26.38 -15.11 0.60
CA ALA A 19 25.52 -15.56 -0.50
C ALA A 19 24.02 -15.37 -0.21
N ASN A 20 23.63 -15.31 1.07
CA ASN A 20 22.23 -15.13 1.48
C ASN A 20 21.76 -13.67 1.49
N ILE A 21 22.67 -12.69 1.32
CA ILE A 21 22.31 -11.26 1.35
C ILE A 21 21.82 -10.77 -0.02
N LEU A 22 22.16 -11.48 -1.11
CA LEU A 22 21.77 -11.10 -2.48
C LEU A 22 20.39 -11.61 -2.91
N GLN A 23 19.75 -12.51 -2.15
CA GLN A 23 18.41 -13.02 -2.48
C GLN A 23 17.26 -12.14 -1.95
N ALA A 24 17.54 -11.07 -1.21
CA ALA A 24 16.52 -10.16 -0.67
C ALA A 24 16.13 -8.99 -1.60
N GLN A 25 16.72 -8.87 -2.81
CA GLN A 25 16.51 -7.73 -3.71
C GLN A 25 15.68 -8.03 -4.97
N ASN A 26 14.73 -8.97 -4.90
CA ASN A 26 13.69 -9.07 -5.93
C ASN A 26 12.28 -8.96 -5.32
N ASN A 27 12.10 -7.98 -4.43
CA ASN A 27 10.76 -7.49 -4.12
C ASN A 27 10.34 -6.54 -5.25
N GLN A 28 9.78 -7.10 -6.33
CA GLN A 28 9.01 -6.30 -7.27
C GLN A 28 7.94 -5.56 -6.47
N ILE A 29 7.91 -4.23 -6.60
CA ILE A 29 6.89 -3.41 -5.93
C ILE A 29 5.53 -3.83 -6.50
N LYS A 30 4.78 -4.62 -5.74
CA LYS A 30 3.45 -5.10 -6.15
C LYS A 30 2.50 -3.90 -6.23
N ILE A 31 2.02 -3.57 -7.43
CA ILE A 31 1.05 -2.50 -7.66
C ILE A 31 -0.34 -3.10 -7.74
N LEU A 32 -1.26 -2.57 -6.95
CA LEU A 32 -2.68 -2.90 -6.98
C LEU A 32 -3.43 -1.91 -7.86
N LYS A 33 -4.54 -2.36 -8.47
CA LYS A 33 -5.41 -1.53 -9.31
C LYS A 33 -6.88 -1.60 -8.86
N PRO A 34 -7.25 -1.06 -7.69
CA PRO A 34 -8.64 -1.05 -7.24
C PRO A 34 -9.55 -0.33 -8.24
N LYS A 35 -10.79 -0.77 -8.35
CA LYS A 35 -11.85 -0.11 -9.13
C LYS A 35 -13.00 0.28 -8.21
N VAL A 36 -13.24 1.57 -8.06
CA VAL A 36 -14.21 2.15 -7.12
C VAL A 36 -15.09 3.18 -7.81
N PHE A 37 -16.22 3.59 -7.23
CA PHE A 37 -16.94 4.75 -7.72
C PHE A 37 -16.20 6.05 -7.36
N ALA A 38 -16.32 7.08 -8.20
CA ALA A 38 -15.70 8.38 -7.97
C ALA A 38 -16.04 8.96 -6.57
N MET A 39 -17.30 8.82 -6.14
CA MET A 39 -17.73 9.24 -4.80
C MET A 39 -17.03 8.49 -3.65
N ASP A 40 -16.72 7.21 -3.83
CA ASP A 40 -16.10 6.38 -2.81
C ASP A 40 -14.62 6.76 -2.65
N LEU A 41 -13.94 7.10 -3.76
CA LEU A 41 -12.57 7.60 -3.75
C LEU A 41 -12.46 9.00 -3.09
N ILE A 42 -13.38 9.91 -3.42
CA ILE A 42 -13.46 11.22 -2.76
C ILE A 42 -13.67 11.04 -1.26
N PHE A 43 -14.61 10.17 -0.88
CA PHE A 43 -14.89 9.85 0.52
C PHE A 43 -13.66 9.33 1.24
N ALA A 44 -12.94 8.36 0.68
CA ALA A 44 -11.73 7.81 1.30
C ALA A 44 -10.68 8.90 1.56
N ASN A 45 -10.42 9.76 0.57
CA ASN A 45 -9.49 10.87 0.73
C ASN A 45 -9.95 11.91 1.78
N GLN A 46 -11.26 12.14 1.90
CA GLN A 46 -11.82 13.02 2.94
C GLN A 46 -11.70 12.41 4.33
N LEU A 47 -11.99 11.11 4.47
CA LEU A 47 -11.93 10.36 5.72
C LEU A 47 -10.53 10.41 6.34
N LEU A 48 -9.49 10.32 5.51
CA LEU A 48 -8.09 10.43 5.95
C LEU A 48 -7.74 11.77 6.61
N ASN A 49 -8.54 12.82 6.44
CA ASN A 49 -8.34 14.09 7.15
C ASN A 49 -8.97 14.11 8.55
N THR A 50 -9.68 13.05 8.94
CA THR A 50 -10.39 12.97 10.23
C THR A 50 -9.66 12.15 11.30
N ILE A 51 -8.54 11.53 10.92
CA ILE A 51 -7.79 10.62 11.79
C ILE A 51 -6.81 11.39 12.68
N GLU A 52 -6.65 10.92 13.90
CA GLU A 52 -5.58 11.36 14.80
C GLU A 52 -4.33 10.54 14.52
N LEU A 53 -3.15 11.17 14.52
CA LEU A 53 -1.88 10.53 14.17
C LEU A 53 -0.87 10.61 15.31
N ARG A 54 -0.04 9.58 15.41
CA ARG A 54 1.25 9.65 16.10
C ARG A 54 2.29 10.24 15.14
N GLY A 55 3.29 10.93 15.68
CA GLY A 55 4.33 11.57 14.86
C GLY A 55 5.04 10.62 13.88
N SER A 56 5.19 9.35 14.27
CA SER A 56 5.79 8.29 13.42
C SER A 56 4.94 7.90 12.20
N GLU A 57 3.69 8.33 12.12
CA GLU A 57 2.72 7.94 11.08
C GLU A 57 2.55 9.02 10.00
N VAL A 58 3.14 10.21 10.22
CA VAL A 58 2.95 11.39 9.35
C VAL A 58 3.39 11.10 7.92
N ASP A 59 4.60 10.55 7.74
CA ASP A 59 5.15 10.27 6.41
C ASP A 59 4.32 9.21 5.68
N ALA A 60 3.92 8.15 6.37
CA ALA A 60 3.07 7.11 5.80
C ALA A 60 1.71 7.66 5.35
N LEU A 61 1.11 8.60 6.09
CA LEU A 61 -0.13 9.25 5.66
C LEU A 61 0.11 10.18 4.45
N ILE A 62 1.23 10.91 4.43
CA ILE A 62 1.60 11.76 3.29
C ILE A 62 1.71 10.92 2.02
N GLU A 63 2.37 9.76 2.09
CA GLU A 63 2.47 8.82 0.96
C GLU A 63 1.11 8.36 0.46
N VAL A 64 0.21 7.95 1.37
CA VAL A 64 -1.16 7.56 1.01
C VAL A 64 -1.89 8.71 0.32
N LYS A 65 -1.83 9.93 0.87
CA LYS A 65 -2.48 11.10 0.28
C LYS A 65 -1.91 11.46 -1.08
N ASN A 66 -0.60 11.33 -1.27
CA ASN A 66 0.07 11.58 -2.55
C ASN A 66 -0.37 10.59 -3.63
N VAL A 67 -0.68 9.34 -3.25
CA VAL A 67 -1.26 8.37 -4.20
C VAL A 67 -2.69 8.74 -4.57
N LEU A 68 -3.56 9.09 -3.61
CA LEU A 68 -4.98 9.34 -3.90
C LEU A 68 -5.24 10.71 -4.56
N LYS A 69 -4.47 11.73 -4.21
CA LYS A 69 -4.71 13.12 -4.58
C LYS A 69 -4.84 13.34 -6.10
N PRO A 70 -3.94 12.83 -6.97
CA PRO A 70 -4.06 13.04 -8.41
C PRO A 70 -5.39 12.52 -8.99
N TYR A 71 -5.87 11.38 -8.50
CA TYR A 71 -7.12 10.78 -8.98
C TYR A 71 -8.36 11.55 -8.48
N VAL A 72 -8.32 12.06 -7.26
CA VAL A 72 -9.37 12.94 -6.73
C VAL A 72 -9.41 14.27 -7.49
N GLU A 73 -8.25 14.86 -7.76
CA GLU A 73 -8.13 16.08 -8.56
C GLU A 73 -8.62 15.85 -9.99
N GLN A 74 -8.33 14.69 -10.58
CA GLN A 74 -8.85 14.32 -11.89
C GLN A 74 -10.38 14.25 -11.90
N ILE A 75 -10.99 13.57 -10.93
CA ILE A 75 -12.45 13.48 -10.80
C ILE A 75 -13.09 14.87 -10.78
N GLN A 76 -12.51 15.79 -10.01
CA GLN A 76 -13.01 17.16 -9.87
C GLN A 76 -12.79 17.97 -11.16
N LYS A 77 -11.59 17.91 -11.73
CA LYS A 77 -11.21 18.67 -12.93
C LYS A 77 -12.00 18.23 -14.17
N GLU A 78 -12.22 16.94 -14.32
CA GLU A 78 -12.92 16.34 -15.46
C GLU A 78 -14.44 16.22 -15.23
N ASN A 79 -14.94 16.65 -14.05
CA ASN A 79 -16.34 16.51 -13.65
C ASN A 79 -16.86 15.07 -13.83
N ILE A 80 -16.05 14.10 -13.43
CA ILE A 80 -16.43 12.68 -13.51
C ILE A 80 -17.67 12.46 -12.63
N ALA A 81 -18.72 11.85 -13.19
CA ALA A 81 -19.94 11.58 -12.45
C ALA A 81 -19.66 10.71 -11.21
N LEU A 82 -20.33 11.02 -10.10
CA LEU A 82 -20.06 10.40 -8.79
C LEU A 82 -20.22 8.88 -8.78
N ASN A 83 -21.12 8.35 -9.61
CA ASN A 83 -21.40 6.93 -9.79
C ASN A 83 -20.59 6.27 -10.91
N ASN A 84 -19.68 6.99 -11.57
CA ASN A 84 -18.79 6.39 -12.56
C ASN A 84 -17.65 5.63 -11.86
N PRO A 85 -17.27 4.45 -12.39
CA PRO A 85 -16.13 3.72 -11.88
C PRO A 85 -14.82 4.40 -12.29
N VAL A 86 -13.87 4.45 -11.36
CA VAL A 86 -12.50 4.93 -11.53
C VAL A 86 -11.53 3.87 -11.03
N SER A 87 -10.37 3.77 -11.68
CA SER A 87 -9.28 2.91 -11.25
C SER A 87 -8.06 3.74 -10.94
N PHE A 88 -7.30 3.31 -9.94
CA PHE A 88 -6.08 3.98 -9.52
C PHE A 88 -4.99 2.95 -9.21
N ASP A 89 -3.74 3.36 -9.39
CA ASP A 89 -2.59 2.49 -9.12
C ASP A 89 -2.07 2.80 -7.71
N ILE A 90 -1.90 1.76 -6.88
CA ILE A 90 -1.40 1.92 -5.52
C ILE A 90 -0.43 0.79 -5.16
N PRO A 91 0.79 1.07 -4.70
CA PRO A 91 1.68 0.05 -4.17
C PRO A 91 1.04 -0.70 -2.99
N ALA A 92 1.18 -2.02 -2.95
CA ALA A 92 0.55 -2.86 -1.93
C ALA A 92 0.91 -2.46 -0.49
N ALA A 93 2.14 -1.99 -0.26
CA ALA A 93 2.57 -1.45 1.03
C ALA A 93 1.77 -0.19 1.42
N ILE A 94 1.57 0.74 0.48
CA ILE A 94 0.78 1.95 0.69
C ILE A 94 -0.71 1.62 0.85
N ALA A 95 -1.22 0.62 0.12
CA ALA A 95 -2.59 0.15 0.26
C ALA A 95 -2.88 -0.42 1.66
N SER A 96 -1.92 -1.13 2.26
CA SER A 96 -2.02 -1.59 3.65
C SER A 96 -2.14 -0.41 4.62
N ASN A 97 -1.29 0.61 4.46
CA ASN A 97 -1.36 1.83 5.29
C ASN A 97 -2.69 2.56 5.10
N LEU A 98 -3.17 2.68 3.86
CA LEU A 98 -4.47 3.28 3.55
C LEU A 98 -5.59 2.60 4.32
N LEU A 99 -5.67 1.27 4.28
CA LEU A 99 -6.70 0.52 5.00
C LEU A 99 -6.61 0.74 6.52
N GLN A 100 -5.41 0.66 7.09
CA GLN A 100 -5.19 0.90 8.53
C GLN A 100 -5.60 2.32 8.96
N PHE A 101 -5.33 3.32 8.12
CA PHE A 101 -5.76 4.69 8.40
C PHE A 101 -7.28 4.86 8.26
N MET A 102 -7.89 4.25 7.24
CA MET A 102 -9.34 4.32 7.06
C MET A 102 -10.11 3.68 8.21
N GLU A 103 -9.61 2.60 8.80
CA GLU A 103 -10.20 1.95 9.99
C GLU A 103 -10.30 2.88 11.21
N ARG A 104 -9.44 3.91 11.28
CA ARG A 104 -9.41 4.90 12.37
C ARG A 104 -10.25 6.14 12.06
N GLY A 105 -10.80 6.25 10.85
CA GLY A 105 -11.60 7.39 10.43
C GLY A 105 -12.95 7.46 11.14
N LYS A 106 -13.47 8.67 11.31
CA LYS A 106 -14.84 8.86 11.85
C LYS A 106 -15.85 8.66 10.73
N ILE A 107 -16.55 7.53 10.75
CA ILE A 107 -17.53 7.14 9.72
C ILE A 107 -18.94 7.39 10.25
N THR A 108 -19.76 8.10 9.47
CA THR A 108 -21.18 8.29 9.77
C THR A 108 -22.02 7.15 9.20
N GLY A 109 -23.23 6.95 9.72
CA GLY A 109 -24.17 5.96 9.18
C GLY A 109 -24.45 6.13 7.69
N ALA A 110 -24.45 7.38 7.18
CA ALA A 110 -24.68 7.69 5.78
C ALA A 110 -23.51 7.28 4.85
N ASP A 111 -22.32 7.02 5.42
CA ASP A 111 -21.11 6.71 4.66
C ASP A 111 -20.70 5.23 4.73
N VAL A 112 -21.44 4.40 5.48
CA VAL A 112 -21.13 2.98 5.70
C VAL A 112 -20.95 2.24 4.37
N GLU A 113 -21.83 2.47 3.41
CA GLU A 113 -21.72 1.80 2.11
C GLU A 113 -20.51 2.26 1.31
N LYS A 114 -20.19 3.57 1.34
CA LYS A 114 -19.02 4.11 0.64
C LYS A 114 -17.73 3.51 1.20
N TYR A 115 -17.65 3.44 2.53
CA TYR A 115 -16.54 2.81 3.23
C TYR A 115 -16.39 1.34 2.83
N LYS A 116 -17.48 0.56 2.92
CA LYS A 116 -17.44 -0.87 2.62
C LYS A 116 -17.04 -1.14 1.18
N ARG A 117 -17.65 -0.44 0.22
CA ARG A 117 -17.33 -0.59 -1.22
C ARG A 117 -15.86 -0.25 -1.51
N PHE A 118 -15.34 0.83 -0.90
CA PHE A 118 -13.95 1.21 -1.09
C PHE A 118 -12.98 0.16 -0.56
N VAL A 119 -13.16 -0.25 0.71
CA VAL A 119 -12.31 -1.25 1.36
C VAL A 119 -12.35 -2.58 0.59
N ASP A 120 -13.54 -3.02 0.20
CA ASP A 120 -13.71 -4.25 -0.58
C ASP A 120 -12.97 -4.19 -1.91
N ALA A 121 -13.05 -3.08 -2.64
CA ALA A 121 -12.35 -2.92 -3.91
C ALA A 121 -10.82 -3.00 -3.76
N VAL A 122 -10.27 -2.42 -2.70
CA VAL A 122 -8.83 -2.52 -2.41
C VAL A 122 -8.44 -3.96 -2.09
N ILE A 123 -9.20 -4.65 -1.22
CA ILE A 123 -8.94 -6.05 -0.85
C ILE A 123 -9.10 -6.98 -2.05
N LEU A 124 -10.12 -6.79 -2.89
CA LEU A 124 -10.33 -7.56 -4.11
C LEU A 124 -9.16 -7.40 -5.07
N SER A 125 -8.69 -6.17 -5.27
CA SER A 125 -7.52 -5.91 -6.13
C SER A 125 -6.24 -6.56 -5.60
N ALA A 126 -6.11 -6.74 -4.28
CA ALA A 126 -4.98 -7.46 -3.69
C ALA A 126 -5.03 -8.95 -4.04
N LYS A 127 -6.20 -9.57 -3.90
CA LYS A 127 -6.44 -10.99 -4.20
C LYS A 127 -6.27 -11.31 -5.70
N GLU A 128 -6.77 -10.44 -6.58
CA GLU A 128 -6.63 -10.60 -8.03
C GLU A 128 -5.18 -10.54 -8.51
N ASN A 129 -4.31 -9.84 -7.77
CA ASN A 129 -2.87 -9.78 -8.03
C ASN A 129 -2.06 -10.89 -7.30
N GLU A 130 -2.70 -11.80 -6.55
CA GLU A 130 -2.04 -13.01 -5.99
C GLU A 130 -2.26 -14.24 -6.87
N GLY A 131 -3.30 -14.23 -7.71
CA GLY A 131 -3.63 -15.32 -8.65
C GLY A 131 -2.98 -15.19 -10.03
N LYS A 132 -2.01 -14.31 -10.21
CA LYS A 132 -1.23 -14.09 -11.44
C LYS A 132 0.25 -14.10 -11.11
#